data_AF-A0A6H1WWL8-F1
#
_entry.id   AF-A0A6H1WWL8-F1
#
_cell.length_a   1.000
_cell.length_b   1.000
_cell.length_c   1.000
_cell.angle_alpha   90.00
_cell.angle_beta   90.00
_cell.angle_gamma   90.00
#
_symmetry.space_group_name_H-M   'P 1'
#
loop_
_entity.id
_entity.type
_entity.pdbx_description
1 polymer ?
#
loop_
_entity_poly.entity_id
_entity_poly.type
_entity_poly.pdbx_seq_one_letter_code
_entity_poly.pdbx_strand_id
1 'polypeptide(L)'
;MILWILVIAGILILVSGIYFLVKNYKDGKYSKGYGLISYIGFSMVLLGVILLMEPIFISLPGNFSKTAPWGIATCTCIIVGQLLLKPTFLRSKE
;
A
#
# COMPACT_ATOMS: atom_id res chain seq x y z
N MET A 1 1.38 7.34 -19.32
CA MET A 1 0.23 6.41 -19.39
C MET A 1 0.41 5.14 -18.57
N ILE A 2 1.51 4.39 -18.75
CA ILE A 2 1.71 3.11 -18.04
C ILE A 2 1.71 3.22 -16.51
N LEU A 3 2.32 4.27 -15.95
CA LEU A 3 2.34 4.50 -14.50
C LEU A 3 0.94 4.77 -13.93
N TRP A 4 0.11 5.51 -14.66
CA TRP A 4 -1.29 5.73 -14.28
C TRP A 4 -2.10 4.44 -14.29
N ILE A 5 -1.87 3.57 -15.28
CA ILE A 5 -2.49 2.23 -15.33
C ILE A 5 -2.05 1.40 -14.13
N LEU A 6 -0.75 1.43 -13.77
CA LEU A 6 -0.22 0.74 -12.60
C LEU A 6 -0.90 1.22 -11.31
N VAL A 7 -1.04 2.54 -11.12
CA VAL A 7 -1.72 3.12 -9.96
C VAL A 7 -3.19 2.72 -9.92
N ILE A 8 -3.92 2.84 -11.03
CA ILE A 8 -5.35 2.51 -11.09
C ILE A 8 -5.57 1.02 -10.82
N ALA A 9 -4.78 0.14 -11.45
CA ALA A 9 -4.84 -1.29 -11.21
C ALA A 9 -4.49 -1.62 -9.75
N GLY A 10 -3.47 -0.98 -9.19
CA GLY A 10 -3.11 -1.11 -7.78
C GLY A 10 -4.24 -0.70 -6.83
N ILE A 11 -4.94 0.41 -7.11
CA ILE A 11 -6.10 0.86 -6.33
C ILE A 11 -7.23 -0.18 -6.39
N LEU A 12 -7.55 -0.70 -7.58
CA LEU A 12 -8.59 -1.72 -7.74
C LEU A 12 -8.27 -2.99 -6.94
N ILE A 13 -7.01 -3.45 -7.00
CA ILE A 13 -6.54 -4.62 -6.25
C ILE A 13 -6.59 -4.34 -4.75
N LEU A 14 -6.15 -3.17 -4.31
CA LEU A 14 -6.15 -2.75 -2.91
C LEU A 14 -7.57 -2.70 -2.34
N VAL A 15 -8.49 -2.02 -3.02
CA VAL A 15 -9.88 -1.88 -2.59
C VAL A 15 -10.58 -3.23 -2.58
N SER A 16 -10.34 -4.08 -3.58
CA SER A 16 -10.87 -5.45 -3.62
C SER A 16 -10.34 -6.28 -2.45
N GLY A 17 -9.02 -6.25 -2.21
CA GLY A 17 -8.38 -6.94 -1.09
C GLY A 17 -8.97 -6.52 0.26
N ILE A 18 -9.12 -5.22 0.50
CA ILE A 18 -9.71 -4.67 1.72
C ILE A 18 -11.19 -5.05 1.83
N TYR A 19 -11.95 -4.96 0.74
CA TYR A 19 -13.37 -5.31 0.73
C TYR A 19 -13.58 -6.78 1.11
N PHE A 20 -12.84 -7.70 0.50
CA PHE A 20 -12.91 -9.12 0.84
C PHE A 20 -12.42 -9.39 2.26
N LEU A 21 -11.39 -8.67 2.72
CA LEU A 21 -10.91 -8.77 4.08
C LEU A 21 -12.00 -8.38 5.08
N VAL A 22 -12.65 -7.22 4.91
CA VAL A 22 -13.72 -6.75 5.80
C VAL A 22 -14.97 -7.63 5.71
N LYS A 23 -15.37 -8.04 4.50
CA LYS A 23 -16.55 -8.90 4.30
C LYS A 23 -16.38 -10.25 4.99
N ASN A 24 -15.30 -10.96 4.70
CA ASN A 24 -15.06 -12.28 5.30
C ASN A 24 -14.70 -12.20 6.79
N TYR A 25 -14.20 -11.06 7.27
CA TYR A 25 -14.02 -10.83 8.70
C TYR A 25 -15.36 -10.80 9.45
N LYS A 26 -16.42 -10.19 8.89
CA LYS A 26 -17.77 -10.22 9.48
C LYS A 26 -18.35 -11.64 9.56
N ASP A 27 -17.97 -12.49 8.61
CA ASP A 27 -18.45 -13.87 8.51
C ASP A 27 -17.57 -14.88 9.31
N GLY A 28 -16.58 -14.40 10.07
CA GLY A 28 -15.66 -15.25 10.85
C GLY A 28 -14.69 -16.10 10.02
N LYS A 29 -14.71 -15.97 8.68
CA LYS A 29 -13.87 -16.71 7.73
C LYS A 29 -12.66 -15.89 7.29
N TYR A 30 -11.97 -15.28 8.26
CA TYR A 30 -10.82 -14.46 7.99
C TYR A 30 -9.69 -15.28 7.33
N SER A 31 -9.23 -14.84 6.15
CA SER A 31 -8.11 -15.45 5.43
C SER A 31 -6.97 -14.46 5.25
N LYS A 32 -5.76 -14.89 5.65
CA LYS A 32 -4.52 -14.12 5.49
C LYS A 32 -4.23 -13.75 4.01
N GLY A 33 -4.81 -14.50 3.06
CA GLY A 33 -4.67 -14.24 1.63
C GLY A 33 -5.23 -12.88 1.20
N TYR A 34 -6.34 -12.42 1.78
CA TYR A 34 -6.91 -11.10 1.46
C TYR A 34 -6.04 -9.94 1.95
N GLY A 35 -5.33 -10.15 3.07
CA GLY A 35 -4.31 -9.21 3.55
C GLY A 35 -3.16 -9.11 2.56
N LEU A 36 -2.65 -10.25 2.07
CA LEU A 36 -1.60 -10.29 1.04
C LEU A 36 -2.01 -9.58 -0.25
N ILE A 37 -3.24 -9.79 -0.73
CA ILE A 37 -3.77 -9.09 -1.92
C ILE A 37 -3.77 -7.57 -1.69
N SER A 38 -4.19 -7.13 -0.50
CA SER A 38 -4.17 -5.71 -0.13
C SER A 38 -2.74 -5.14 -0.13
N TYR A 39 -1.75 -5.87 0.39
CA TYR A 39 -0.34 -5.46 0.34
C TYR A 39 0.19 -5.35 -1.09
N ILE A 40 -0.18 -6.28 -1.98
CA ILE A 40 0.21 -6.24 -3.39
C ILE A 40 -0.35 -4.99 -4.06
N GLY A 41 -1.66 -4.74 -3.89
CA GLY A 41 -2.31 -3.54 -4.43
C GLY A 41 -1.66 -2.26 -3.91
N PHE A 42 -1.41 -2.18 -2.60
CA PHE A 42 -0.73 -1.05 -1.99
C PHE A 42 0.69 -0.84 -2.55
N SER A 43 1.47 -1.90 -2.70
CA SER A 43 2.84 -1.81 -3.22
C SER A 43 2.87 -1.30 -4.65
N MET A 44 1.91 -1.72 -5.49
CA MET A 44 1.75 -1.21 -6.86
C MET A 44 1.42 0.29 -6.88
N VAL A 45 0.49 0.73 -6.01
CA VAL A 45 0.14 2.15 -5.88
C VAL A 45 1.34 2.96 -5.42
N LEU A 46 2.03 2.52 -4.38
CA LEU A 46 3.18 3.22 -3.81
C LEU A 46 4.29 3.39 -4.87
N LEU A 47 4.61 2.31 -5.58
CA LEU A 47 5.64 2.33 -6.63
C LEU A 47 5.22 3.24 -7.79
N GLY A 48 3.96 3.15 -8.23
CA GLY A 48 3.43 4.01 -9.29
C GLY A 48 3.43 5.49 -8.92
N VAL A 49 3.05 5.83 -7.69
CA VAL A 49 3.04 7.22 -7.19
C VAL A 49 4.46 7.76 -7.04
N ILE A 50 5.39 6.98 -6.50
CA ILE A 50 6.80 7.41 -6.38
C ILE A 50 7.40 7.71 -7.76
N LEU A 51 7.16 6.86 -8.75
CA LEU A 51 7.63 7.09 -10.12
C LEU A 51 6.92 8.28 -10.80
N LEU A 52 5.63 8.50 -10.52
CA LEU A 52 4.93 9.70 -11.01
C LEU A 52 5.49 10.99 -10.39
N MET A 53 5.97 10.92 -9.15
CA MET A 53 6.56 12.05 -8.41
C MET A 53 8.06 12.22 -8.66
N GLU A 54 8.70 11.32 -9.41
CA GLU A 54 10.11 11.40 -9.81
C GLU A 54 10.56 12.79 -10.30
N PRO A 55 9.85 13.50 -11.20
CA PRO A 55 10.25 14.85 -11.62
C PRO A 55 10.27 15.87 -10.47
N ILE A 56 9.46 15.69 -9.44
CA ILE A 56 9.47 16.52 -8.22
C ILE A 56 10.68 16.15 -7.34
N PHE A 57 11.02 14.86 -7.29
CA PHE A 57 12.19 14.40 -6.55
C PHE A 57 13.49 14.85 -7.19
N ILE A 58 13.58 14.87 -8.52
CA ILE A 58 14.79 15.33 -9.22
C ILE A 58 15.00 16.84 -9.07
N SER A 59 13.94 17.63 -8.87
CA SER A 59 14.05 19.08 -8.68
C SER A 59 14.46 19.50 -7.26
N LEU A 60 14.52 18.57 -6.30
CA LEU A 60 14.95 18.84 -4.93
C LEU A 60 16.48 19.00 -4.84
N PRO A 61 16.98 19.99 -4.07
CA PRO A 61 18.41 20.28 -3.98
C PRO A 61 19.20 19.22 -3.21
N GLY A 62 20.39 18.90 -3.71
CA GLY A 62 21.37 18.06 -3.01
C GLY A 62 20.89 16.62 -2.80
N ASN A 63 21.23 16.04 -1.64
CA ASN A 63 20.94 14.64 -1.34
C ASN A 63 19.44 14.35 -1.12
N PHE A 64 18.60 15.38 -0.99
CA PHE A 64 17.15 15.23 -0.80
C PHE A 64 16.45 14.56 -1.97
N SER A 65 16.97 14.74 -3.19
CA SER A 65 16.44 14.08 -4.39
C SER A 65 16.42 12.55 -4.26
N LYS A 66 17.41 11.98 -3.57
CA LYS A 66 17.50 10.54 -3.34
C LYS A 66 16.88 10.10 -2.02
N THR A 67 16.93 10.90 -0.96
CA THR A 67 16.43 10.49 0.36
C THR A 67 14.92 10.67 0.53
N ALA A 68 14.31 11.66 -0.12
CA ALA A 68 12.87 11.92 0.01
C ALA A 68 11.98 10.76 -0.47
N PRO A 69 12.22 10.12 -1.64
CA PRO A 69 11.44 8.96 -2.08
C PRO A 69 11.48 7.81 -1.08
N TRP A 70 12.66 7.52 -0.54
CA TRP A 70 12.86 6.48 0.48
C TRP A 70 12.13 6.82 1.77
N GLY A 71 12.24 8.06 2.26
CA GLY A 71 11.53 8.52 3.44
C GLY A 71 10.02 8.41 3.31
N ILE A 72 9.47 8.84 2.17
CA ILE A 72 8.03 8.72 1.87
C ILE A 72 7.62 7.25 1.82
N ALA A 73 8.39 6.38 1.15
CA ALA A 73 8.11 4.96 1.08
C ALA A 73 8.09 4.33 2.48
N THR A 74 9.11 4.58 3.31
CA THR A 74 9.20 4.03 4.67
C THR A 74 8.06 4.52 5.55
N CYS A 75 7.75 5.83 5.56
CA CYS A 75 6.65 6.38 6.34
C CYS A 75 5.30 5.77 5.92
N THR A 76 5.06 5.68 4.61
CA THR A 76 3.79 5.13 4.09
C THR A 76 3.68 3.63 4.43
N CYS A 77 4.77 2.87 4.30
CA CYS A 77 4.81 1.46 4.71
C CYS A 77 4.59 1.26 6.21
N ILE A 78 5.10 2.14 7.07
CA ILE A 78 4.85 2.08 8.52
C ILE A 78 3.38 2.35 8.82
N ILE A 79 2.80 3.40 8.23
CA ILE A 79 1.39 3.76 8.44
C ILE A 79 0.49 2.62 7.94
N VAL A 80 0.73 2.12 6.73
CA VAL A 80 -0.07 1.03 6.16
C VAL A 80 0.19 -0.28 6.90
N GLY A 81 1.41 -0.55 7.34
CA GLY A 81 1.71 -1.68 8.21
C GLY A 81 0.92 -1.60 9.51
N GLN A 82 0.84 -0.43 10.15
CA GLN A 82 0.02 -0.26 11.35
C GLN A 82 -1.49 -0.32 11.04
N LEU A 83 -1.94 0.26 9.93
CA LEU A 83 -3.36 0.30 9.57
C LEU A 83 -3.88 -1.05 9.08
N LEU A 84 -3.07 -1.81 8.33
CA LEU A 84 -3.42 -3.14 7.84
C LEU A 84 -3.06 -4.19 8.89
N LEU A 85 -1.84 -4.29 9.42
CA LEU A 85 -1.46 -5.38 10.36
C LEU A 85 -2.25 -5.35 11.66
N LYS A 86 -2.49 -4.17 12.24
CA LYS A 86 -3.07 -4.04 13.58
C LYS A 86 -4.51 -4.58 13.67
N PRO A 87 -5.45 -4.24 12.76
CA PRO A 87 -6.76 -4.88 12.75
C PRO A 87 -6.74 -6.31 12.18
N THR A 88 -5.76 -6.64 11.34
CA THR A 88 -5.73 -7.89 10.57
C THR A 88 -5.08 -9.06 11.33
N PHE A 89 -4.14 -8.81 12.26
CA PHE A 89 -3.38 -9.85 12.96
C PHE A 89 -3.58 -9.88 14.49
N LEU A 90 -4.04 -8.80 15.13
CA LEU A 90 -4.16 -8.79 16.61
C LEU A 90 -5.41 -9.47 17.16
N ARG A 91 -6.41 -9.82 16.34
CA ARG A 91 -7.58 -10.59 16.80
C ARG A 91 -7.50 -12.08 16.46
N SER A 92 -6.30 -12.63 16.37
CA SER A 92 -6.05 -14.08 16.43
C SER A 92 -5.93 -14.58 17.88
N LYS A 93 -6.57 -13.90 18.83
CA LYS A 93 -6.76 -14.33 20.21
C LYS A 93 -8.21 -14.10 20.57
N GLU A 94 -9.04 -15.06 20.20
CA GLU A 94 -10.21 -15.53 20.96
C GLU A 94 -10.70 -16.82 20.30
#